data_AF-A0A937FN92-F1
#
_entry.id   AF-A0A937FN92-F1
#
_cell.length_a   1.000
_cell.length_b   1.000
_cell.length_c   1.000
_cell.angle_alpha   90.00
_cell.angle_beta   90.00
_cell.angle_gamma   90.00
#
_symmetry.space_group_name_H-M   'P 1'
#
loop_
_entity.id
_entity.type
_entity.pdbx_description
1 polymer ?
#
loop_
_entity_poly.entity_id
_entity_poly.type
_entity_poly.pdbx_seq_one_letter_code
_entity_poly.pdbx_strand_id
1 'polypeptide(L)'
;MTEKDLAELRAKFPLPDHIKDTPVNRYQLAQAMDVSEPTITKWLQDLENPLPVLEVGGNGREYKFRLADCYAWRMARNDAEQLAKDEASRSAAQLALLFRNADDGTDPESFLTARQVKDEADADYARNRAAELRGELVRASRVEELFELMIDEFKKSATTLADFCEMEFGLDPAEVEKIQRRADEVLIQSRVKFQELIDGRRAGVVGAIVGDQGEMGV
;
A
#
# COMPACT_ATOMS: atom_id res chain seq x y z
N MET A 1 -34.10 12.81 6.65
CA MET A 1 -33.50 12.93 5.30
C MET A 1 -34.63 13.08 4.29
N THR A 2 -34.55 14.10 3.43
CA THR A 2 -35.59 14.42 2.44
C THR A 2 -35.31 13.74 1.10
N GLU A 3 -36.30 13.70 0.21
CA GLU A 3 -36.15 13.12 -1.13
C GLU A 3 -35.10 13.86 -1.99
N LYS A 4 -34.88 15.15 -1.72
CA LYS A 4 -33.81 15.94 -2.34
C LYS A 4 -32.42 15.51 -1.87
N ASP A 5 -32.25 15.31 -0.56
CA ASP A 5 -30.99 14.84 0.02
C ASP A 5 -30.62 13.45 -0.54
N LEU A 6 -31.61 12.58 -0.73
CA LEU A 6 -31.40 11.26 -1.34
C LEU A 6 -30.97 11.36 -2.80
N ALA A 7 -31.54 12.28 -3.58
CA ALA A 7 -31.15 12.49 -4.97
C ALA A 7 -29.70 13.00 -5.09
N GLU A 8 -29.29 13.91 -4.20
CA GLU A 8 -27.89 14.40 -4.12
C GLU A 8 -26.93 13.28 -3.73
N LEU A 9 -27.30 12.45 -2.75
CA LEU A 9 -26.50 11.30 -2.36
C LEU A 9 -26.33 10.28 -3.50
N ARG A 10 -27.41 9.98 -4.25
CA ARG A 10 -27.32 9.10 -5.43
C ARG A 10 -26.42 9.67 -6.53
N ALA A 11 -26.38 10.99 -6.68
CA ALA A 11 -25.48 11.63 -7.64
C ALA A 11 -24.01 11.54 -7.20
N LYS A 12 -23.73 11.68 -5.89
CA LYS A 12 -22.38 11.55 -5.33
C LYS A 12 -21.89 10.10 -5.31
N PHE A 13 -22.78 9.16 -5.03
CA PHE A 13 -22.50 7.73 -4.90
C PHE A 13 -23.49 6.90 -5.74
N PRO A 14 -23.31 6.86 -7.07
CA PRO A 14 -24.19 6.11 -7.95
C PRO A 14 -24.03 4.61 -7.74
N LEU A 15 -25.12 3.86 -7.91
CA LEU A 15 -25.08 2.41 -7.95
C LEU A 15 -24.23 1.97 -9.16
N PRO A 16 -23.36 0.95 -9.03
CA PRO A 16 -22.60 0.45 -10.17
C PRO A 16 -23.49 0.02 -11.34
N ASP A 17 -23.08 0.34 -12.58
CA ASP A 17 -23.90 0.22 -13.80
C ASP A 17 -24.48 -1.18 -14.08
N HIS A 18 -23.88 -2.23 -13.51
CA HIS A 18 -24.30 -3.62 -13.69
C HIS A 18 -25.40 -4.05 -12.70
N ILE A 19 -25.78 -3.21 -11.73
CA ILE A 19 -26.75 -3.52 -10.69
C ILE A 19 -28.07 -2.81 -10.99
N LYS A 20 -29.15 -3.58 -11.11
CA LYS A 20 -30.49 -3.02 -11.30
C LYS A 20 -31.07 -2.52 -9.98
N ASP A 21 -31.47 -1.25 -9.94
CA ASP A 21 -32.15 -0.68 -8.79
C ASP A 21 -33.57 -1.26 -8.64
N THR A 22 -33.70 -2.25 -7.75
CA THR A 22 -34.94 -3.00 -7.51
C THR A 22 -35.34 -2.84 -6.05
N PRO A 23 -36.65 -2.72 -5.74
CA PRO A 23 -37.11 -2.76 -4.36
C PRO A 23 -36.77 -4.10 -3.69
N VAL A 24 -36.10 -4.06 -2.55
CA VAL A 24 -35.68 -5.25 -1.78
C VAL A 24 -36.26 -5.23 -0.37
N ASN A 25 -36.42 -6.42 0.22
CA ASN A 25 -36.81 -6.54 1.64
C ASN A 25 -35.59 -6.47 2.59
N ARG A 26 -35.84 -6.50 3.90
CA ARG A 26 -34.78 -6.34 4.91
C ARG A 26 -33.68 -7.41 4.81
N TYR A 27 -34.06 -8.66 4.55
CA TYR A 27 -33.11 -9.78 4.41
C TYR A 27 -32.21 -9.59 3.18
N GLN A 28 -32.82 -9.27 2.03
CA GLN A 28 -32.10 -9.02 0.79
C GLN A 28 -31.18 -7.80 0.89
N LEU A 29 -31.60 -6.74 1.58
CA LEU A 29 -30.76 -5.58 1.82
C LEU A 29 -29.56 -5.93 2.72
N ALA A 30 -29.77 -6.71 3.77
CA ALA A 30 -28.71 -7.16 4.66
C ALA A 30 -27.64 -7.96 3.90
N GLN A 31 -28.06 -8.87 3.01
CA GLN A 31 -27.15 -9.59 2.11
C GLN A 31 -26.42 -8.66 1.13
N ALA A 32 -27.13 -7.73 0.50
CA ALA A 32 -26.54 -6.80 -0.47
C ALA A 32 -25.49 -5.88 0.15
N MET A 33 -25.62 -5.57 1.44
CA MET A 33 -24.73 -4.68 2.18
C MET A 33 -23.69 -5.42 3.04
N ASP A 34 -23.65 -6.77 2.96
CA ASP A 34 -22.79 -7.63 3.77
C ASP A 34 -22.87 -7.36 5.28
N VAL A 35 -24.10 -7.24 5.80
CA VAL A 35 -24.37 -7.02 7.23
C VAL A 35 -25.51 -7.91 7.72
N SER A 36 -25.67 -7.99 9.05
CA SER A 36 -26.76 -8.74 9.67
C SER A 36 -28.09 -7.96 9.66
N GLU A 37 -29.24 -8.65 9.60
CA GLU A 37 -30.57 -8.03 9.74
C GLU A 37 -30.75 -7.19 11.04
N PRO A 38 -30.21 -7.60 12.20
CA PRO A 38 -30.18 -6.75 13.40
C PRO A 38 -29.46 -5.42 13.17
N THR A 39 -28.39 -5.40 12.37
CA THR A 39 -27.66 -4.17 12.01
C THR A 39 -28.55 -3.21 11.21
N ILE A 40 -29.30 -3.73 10.24
CA ILE A 40 -30.28 -2.95 9.47
C ILE A 40 -31.36 -2.38 10.40
N THR A 41 -31.84 -3.18 11.35
CA THR A 41 -32.84 -2.75 12.34
C THR A 41 -32.30 -1.63 13.23
N LYS A 42 -31.04 -1.70 13.64
CA LYS A 42 -30.36 -0.63 14.38
C LYS A 42 -30.29 0.67 13.58
N TRP A 43 -29.96 0.60 12.28
CA TRP A 43 -29.89 1.78 11.42
C TRP A 43 -31.26 2.39 11.13
N LEU A 44 -32.33 1.61 11.15
CA LEU A 44 -33.70 2.12 11.09
C LEU A 44 -34.11 2.90 12.34
N GLN A 45 -33.55 2.53 13.50
CA GLN A 45 -33.82 3.16 14.79
C GLN A 45 -32.90 4.35 15.09
N ASP A 46 -31.92 4.63 14.22
CA ASP A 46 -31.01 5.76 14.35
C ASP A 46 -31.80 7.07 14.14
N LEU A 47 -31.82 7.93 15.16
CA LEU A 47 -32.59 9.18 15.15
C LEU A 47 -31.88 10.29 14.37
N GLU A 48 -30.55 10.24 14.28
CA GLU A 48 -29.75 11.30 13.66
C GLU A 48 -29.62 11.09 12.16
N ASN A 49 -29.40 9.85 11.73
CA ASN A 49 -29.28 9.51 10.31
C ASN A 49 -29.94 8.15 10.01
N PRO A 50 -31.28 8.09 9.96
CA PRO A 50 -32.00 6.84 9.72
C PRO A 50 -31.76 6.31 8.31
N LEU A 51 -31.75 4.98 8.20
CA LEU A 51 -31.71 4.28 6.92
C LEU A 51 -32.93 4.67 6.03
N PRO A 52 -32.73 4.98 4.73
CA PRO A 52 -33.83 5.29 3.82
C PRO A 52 -34.79 4.11 3.67
N VAL A 53 -36.08 4.37 3.83
CA VAL A 53 -37.14 3.36 3.63
C VAL A 53 -38.06 3.84 2.51
N LEU A 54 -38.36 2.94 1.57
CA LEU A 54 -39.32 3.22 0.49
C LEU A 54 -40.76 2.99 0.97
N GLU A 55 -41.02 1.85 1.61
CA GLU A 55 -42.30 1.55 2.26
C GLU A 55 -42.06 1.03 3.68
N VAL A 56 -42.66 1.72 4.66
CA VAL A 56 -42.56 1.34 6.08
C VAL A 56 -43.36 0.06 6.31
N GLY A 57 -42.69 -0.96 6.83
CA GLY A 57 -43.32 -2.21 7.22
C GLY A 57 -44.17 -2.06 8.48
N GLY A 58 -45.07 -3.01 8.72
CA GLY A 58 -45.98 -3.02 9.87
C GLY A 58 -46.58 -4.41 10.10
N ASN A 59 -47.62 -4.52 10.94
CA ASN A 59 -48.29 -5.81 11.16
C ASN A 59 -48.82 -6.40 9.84
N GLY A 60 -48.13 -7.43 9.34
CA GLY A 60 -48.44 -8.12 8.08
C GLY A 60 -47.88 -7.48 6.79
N ARG A 61 -47.01 -6.46 6.87
CA ARG A 61 -46.36 -5.83 5.71
C ARG A 61 -44.84 -5.77 5.89
N GLU A 62 -44.09 -6.30 4.92
CA GLU A 62 -42.63 -6.22 4.92
C GLU A 62 -42.14 -4.80 4.57
N TYR A 63 -41.00 -4.41 5.15
CA TYR A 63 -40.29 -3.19 4.75
C TYR A 63 -39.77 -3.34 3.32
N LYS A 64 -39.89 -2.27 2.53
CA LYS A 64 -39.24 -2.18 1.22
C LYS A 64 -38.21 -1.07 1.19
N PHE A 65 -37.10 -1.38 0.54
CA PHE A 65 -35.94 -0.51 0.40
C PHE A 65 -35.57 -0.38 -1.08
N ARG A 66 -35.14 0.81 -1.48
CA ARG A 66 -34.54 1.02 -2.81
C ARG A 66 -33.03 0.87 -2.68
N LEU A 67 -32.43 -0.01 -3.49
CA LEU A 67 -31.00 -0.31 -3.42
C LEU A 67 -30.13 0.93 -3.65
N ALA A 68 -30.50 1.77 -4.62
CA ALA A 68 -29.77 3.01 -4.91
C ALA A 68 -29.72 3.97 -3.70
N ASP A 69 -30.81 4.09 -2.95
CA ASP A 69 -30.89 4.95 -1.76
C ASP A 69 -30.03 4.41 -0.62
N CYS A 70 -30.18 3.13 -0.30
CA CYS A 70 -29.46 2.52 0.80
C CYS A 70 -27.95 2.45 0.54
N TYR A 71 -27.54 2.23 -0.72
CA TYR A 71 -26.14 2.27 -1.12
C TYR A 71 -25.54 3.65 -0.96
N ALA A 72 -26.18 4.68 -1.52
CA ALA A 72 -25.69 6.04 -1.46
C ALA A 72 -25.58 6.56 -0.02
N TRP A 73 -26.59 6.26 0.81
CA TRP A 73 -26.57 6.54 2.24
C TRP A 73 -25.39 5.86 2.95
N ARG A 74 -25.13 4.58 2.65
CA ARG A 74 -24.05 3.81 3.27
C ARG A 74 -22.68 4.37 2.93
N MET A 75 -22.47 4.71 1.66
CA MET A 75 -21.22 5.30 1.20
C MET A 75 -20.97 6.65 1.84
N ALA A 76 -21.98 7.51 1.91
CA ALA A 76 -21.88 8.80 2.58
C ALA A 76 -21.57 8.67 4.08
N ARG A 77 -22.17 7.69 4.75
CA ARG A 77 -21.87 7.40 6.16
C ARG A 77 -20.44 6.93 6.35
N ASN A 78 -19.96 6.02 5.52
CA ASN A 78 -18.57 5.53 5.59
C ASN A 78 -17.56 6.65 5.29
N ASP A 79 -17.83 7.52 4.32
CA ASP A 79 -17.02 8.69 3.96
C ASP A 79 -16.91 9.65 5.16
N ALA A 80 -18.04 9.95 5.82
CA ALA A 80 -18.07 10.78 7.03
C ALA A 80 -17.33 10.14 8.22
N GLU A 81 -17.51 8.84 8.45
CA GLU A 81 -16.79 8.10 9.51
C GLU A 81 -15.28 8.07 9.26
N GLN A 82 -14.84 7.96 7.99
CA GLN A 82 -13.44 7.98 7.62
C GLN A 82 -12.81 9.37 7.82
N LEU A 83 -13.49 10.43 7.36
CA LEU A 83 -13.04 11.81 7.56
C LEU A 83 -12.88 12.14 9.05
N ALA A 84 -13.83 11.73 9.90
CA ALA A 84 -13.76 11.94 11.34
C ALA A 84 -12.58 11.18 11.98
N LYS A 85 -12.30 9.95 11.53
CA LYS A 85 -11.12 9.18 11.99
C LYS A 85 -9.81 9.84 11.56
N ASP A 86 -9.73 10.33 10.33
CA ASP A 86 -8.54 11.00 9.80
C ASP A 86 -8.28 12.33 10.52
N GLU A 87 -9.34 13.08 10.86
CA GLU A 87 -9.24 14.28 11.68
C GLU A 87 -8.78 13.97 13.11
N ALA A 88 -9.41 13.00 13.78
CA ALA A 88 -8.99 12.56 15.11
C ALA A 88 -7.53 12.08 15.12
N SER A 89 -7.10 11.36 14.09
CA SER A 89 -5.71 10.90 13.95
C SER A 89 -4.74 12.06 13.76
N ARG A 90 -5.10 13.06 12.94
CA ARG A 90 -4.30 14.29 12.77
C ARG A 90 -4.18 15.08 14.07
N SER A 91 -5.28 15.26 14.81
CA SER A 91 -5.26 15.94 16.10
C SER A 91 -4.44 15.18 17.15
N ALA A 92 -4.54 13.86 17.20
CA ALA A 92 -3.71 13.03 18.08
C ALA A 92 -2.21 13.14 17.74
N ALA A 93 -1.86 13.14 16.45
CA ALA A 93 -0.48 13.35 16.00
C ALA A 93 0.07 14.73 16.38
N GLN A 94 -0.74 15.79 16.22
CA GLN A 94 -0.37 17.15 16.64
C GLN A 94 -0.16 17.24 18.16
N LEU A 95 -1.05 16.62 18.94
CA LEU A 95 -0.90 16.57 20.40
C LEU A 95 0.37 15.83 20.81
N ALA A 96 0.69 14.70 20.16
CA ALA A 96 1.91 13.94 20.41
C ALA A 96 3.19 14.76 20.13
N LEU A 97 3.20 15.60 19.08
CA LEU A 97 4.31 16.52 18.79
C LEU A 97 4.50 17.59 19.87
N LEU A 98 3.40 18.10 20.44
CA LEU A 98 3.49 19.09 21.53
C LEU A 98 4.07 18.49 22.81
N PHE A 99 3.68 17.27 23.17
CA PHE A 99 4.30 16.55 24.30
C PHE A 99 5.78 16.25 24.05
N ARG A 100 6.15 15.90 22.81
CA ARG A 100 7.54 15.64 22.41
C ARG A 100 8.45 16.87 22.53
N ASN A 101 7.93 18.07 22.26
CA ASN A 101 8.68 19.33 22.39
C ASN A 101 8.67 19.92 23.81
N ALA A 102 7.85 19.39 24.72
CA ALA A 102 7.79 19.86 26.11
C ALA A 102 8.86 19.22 27.02
N ASP A 103 9.41 18.07 26.63
CA ASP A 103 10.42 17.30 27.38
C ASP A 103 11.85 17.55 26.85
N ASP A 104 12.26 18.82 26.77
CA ASP A 104 13.59 19.24 26.27
C ASP A 104 14.73 18.98 27.29
N GLY A 105 14.71 17.83 27.97
CA GLY A 105 15.67 17.54 29.04
C GLY A 105 15.84 16.09 29.46
N THR A 106 15.28 15.08 28.77
CA THR A 106 15.57 13.68 29.08
C THR A 106 15.50 12.81 27.82
N ASP A 107 16.46 11.89 27.70
CA ASP A 107 16.69 10.97 26.59
C ASP A 107 15.39 10.38 25.99
N PRO A 108 15.22 10.38 24.66
CA PRO A 108 13.99 9.92 24.01
C PRO A 108 13.96 8.40 23.92
N GLU A 109 13.66 7.71 25.03
CA GLU A 109 13.21 6.32 24.95
C GLU A 109 11.78 6.30 24.37
N SER A 110 11.70 6.01 23.06
CA SER A 110 10.59 5.36 22.35
C SER A 110 9.27 5.25 23.13
N PHE A 111 8.34 6.17 22.88
CA PHE A 111 6.97 6.20 23.45
C PHE A 111 6.07 5.01 23.10
N LEU A 112 6.55 4.01 22.36
CA LEU A 112 5.87 2.74 22.26
C LEU A 112 6.24 1.89 23.48
N THR A 113 5.25 1.53 24.29
CA THR A 113 5.48 0.49 25.33
C THR A 113 6.05 -0.75 24.65
N ALA A 114 6.98 -1.46 25.30
CA ALA A 114 7.61 -2.66 24.72
C ALA A 114 6.59 -3.68 24.17
N ARG A 115 5.38 -3.68 24.73
CA ARG A 115 4.24 -4.46 24.26
C ARG A 115 3.64 -3.95 22.94
N GLN A 116 3.45 -2.64 22.79
CA GLN A 116 2.96 -2.05 21.53
C GLN A 116 4.00 -2.14 20.41
N VAL A 117 5.30 -1.98 20.70
CA VAL A 117 6.38 -2.25 19.74
C VAL A 117 6.29 -3.70 19.26
N LYS A 118 6.08 -4.63 20.19
CA LYS A 118 5.99 -6.05 19.89
C LYS A 118 4.73 -6.39 19.08
N ASP A 119 3.58 -5.84 19.46
CA ASP A 119 2.31 -6.08 18.77
C ASP A 119 2.33 -5.51 17.34
N GLU A 120 2.92 -4.33 17.12
CA GLU A 120 3.12 -3.74 15.79
C GLU A 120 4.12 -4.57 14.96
N ALA A 121 5.25 -4.97 15.57
CA ALA A 121 6.26 -5.81 14.92
C ALA A 121 5.70 -7.20 14.55
N ASP A 122 4.86 -7.80 15.40
CA ASP A 122 4.20 -9.08 15.15
C ASP A 122 3.14 -8.96 14.03
N ALA A 123 2.41 -7.84 13.97
CA ALA A 123 1.46 -7.54 12.89
C ALA A 123 2.17 -7.34 11.54
N ASP A 124 3.27 -6.61 11.52
CA ASP A 124 4.09 -6.42 10.32
C ASP A 124 4.78 -7.71 9.90
N TYR A 125 5.27 -8.52 10.85
CA TYR A 125 5.79 -9.85 10.56
C TYR A 125 4.73 -10.76 9.93
N ALA A 126 3.50 -10.74 10.42
CA ALA A 126 2.40 -11.53 9.87
C ALA A 126 2.02 -11.08 8.44
N ARG A 127 1.98 -9.76 8.18
CA ARG A 127 1.74 -9.21 6.84
C ARG A 127 2.87 -9.57 5.87
N ASN A 128 4.12 -9.40 6.29
CA ASN A 128 5.30 -9.70 5.47
C ASN A 128 5.39 -11.19 5.16
N ARG A 129 5.12 -12.07 6.14
CA ARG A 129 5.09 -13.52 5.95
C ARG A 129 3.98 -13.97 5.00
N ALA A 130 2.79 -13.37 5.09
CA ALA A 130 1.69 -13.66 4.17
C ALA A 130 2.02 -13.24 2.73
N ALA A 131 2.79 -12.16 2.55
CA ALA A 131 3.25 -11.70 1.24
C ALA A 131 4.43 -12.51 0.68
N GLU A 132 5.36 -12.99 1.54
CA GLU A 132 6.40 -13.96 1.13
C GLU A 132 5.77 -15.25 0.59
N LEU A 133 4.71 -15.77 1.24
CA LEU A 133 4.00 -16.97 0.80
C LEU A 133 3.27 -16.80 -0.54
N ARG A 134 2.90 -15.57 -0.91
CA ARG A 134 2.35 -15.22 -2.23
C ARG A 134 3.43 -14.96 -3.29
N GLY A 135 4.71 -14.98 -2.93
CA GLY A 135 5.82 -14.67 -3.82
C GLY A 135 5.97 -13.18 -4.15
N GLU A 136 5.27 -12.30 -3.42
CA GLU A 136 5.31 -10.84 -3.60
C GLU A 136 6.55 -10.22 -2.93
N LEU A 137 7.09 -10.89 -1.91
CA LEU A 137 8.28 -10.47 -1.17
C LEU A 137 9.29 -11.62 -1.16
N VAL A 138 10.53 -11.33 -1.54
CA VAL A 138 11.68 -12.24 -1.44
C VAL A 138 12.71 -11.63 -0.50
N ARG A 139 13.35 -12.47 0.32
CA ARG A 139 14.41 -12.02 1.23
C ARG A 139 15.55 -11.42 0.43
N ALA A 140 15.97 -10.22 0.82
CA ALA A 140 17.08 -9.52 0.20
C ALA A 140 18.35 -10.39 0.14
N SER A 141 18.68 -11.10 1.23
CA SER A 141 19.84 -12.01 1.26
C SER A 141 19.80 -13.10 0.18
N ARG A 142 18.61 -13.64 -0.13
CA ARG A 142 18.45 -14.66 -1.17
C ARG A 142 18.59 -14.06 -2.57
N VAL A 143 18.17 -12.81 -2.74
CA VAL A 143 18.36 -12.08 -4.00
C VAL A 143 19.83 -11.73 -4.17
N GLU A 144 20.51 -11.29 -3.12
CA GLU A 144 21.96 -11.04 -3.10
C GLU A 144 22.75 -12.30 -3.48
N GLU A 145 22.49 -13.43 -2.83
CA GLU A 145 23.12 -14.72 -3.16
C GLU A 145 22.91 -15.12 -4.63
N LEU A 146 21.69 -14.92 -5.16
CA LEU A 146 21.38 -15.21 -6.56
C LEU A 146 22.16 -14.30 -7.51
N PHE A 147 22.22 -13.00 -7.23
CA PHE A 147 22.96 -12.05 -8.06
C PHE A 147 24.48 -12.29 -7.99
N GLU A 148 25.01 -12.62 -6.82
CA GLU A 148 26.43 -12.97 -6.65
C GLU A 148 26.77 -14.20 -7.50
N LEU A 149 25.98 -15.28 -7.41
CA LEU A 149 26.18 -16.48 -8.21
C LEU A 149 26.11 -16.20 -9.72
N MET A 150 25.12 -15.42 -10.17
CA MET A 150 24.99 -15.06 -11.58
C MET A 150 26.17 -14.24 -12.08
N ILE A 151 26.63 -13.26 -11.30
CA ILE A 151 27.75 -12.40 -11.69
C ILE A 151 29.06 -13.19 -11.71
N ASP A 152 29.26 -14.09 -10.75
CA ASP A 152 30.44 -14.96 -10.72
C ASP A 152 30.49 -15.89 -11.92
N GLU A 153 29.35 -16.50 -12.28
CA GLU A 153 29.28 -17.36 -13.45
C GLU A 153 29.48 -16.58 -14.75
N PHE A 154 28.89 -15.39 -14.86
CA PHE A 154 29.11 -14.49 -15.99
C PHE A 154 30.58 -14.10 -16.13
N LYS A 155 31.24 -13.75 -15.03
CA LYS A 155 32.66 -13.41 -15.02
C LYS A 155 33.52 -14.57 -15.50
N LYS A 156 33.30 -15.78 -14.96
CA LYS A 156 34.01 -16.99 -15.38
C LYS A 156 33.83 -17.23 -16.87
N SER A 157 32.58 -17.20 -17.35
CA SER A 157 32.26 -17.43 -18.75
C SER A 157 32.91 -16.40 -19.67
N ALA A 158 32.91 -15.12 -19.30
CA ALA A 158 33.57 -14.06 -20.06
C ALA A 158 35.09 -14.25 -20.11
N THR A 159 35.72 -14.62 -18.98
CA THR A 159 37.18 -14.83 -18.93
C THR A 159 37.62 -16.05 -19.74
N THR A 160 36.85 -17.13 -19.73
CA THR A 160 37.17 -18.37 -20.48
C THR A 160 36.66 -18.36 -21.92
N LEU A 161 35.97 -17.29 -22.35
CA LEU A 161 35.36 -17.22 -23.69
C LEU A 161 36.43 -17.26 -24.79
N ALA A 162 37.56 -16.59 -24.58
CA ALA A 162 38.65 -16.55 -25.54
C ALA A 162 39.26 -17.95 -25.75
N ASP A 163 39.53 -18.68 -24.67
CA ASP A 163 40.04 -20.05 -24.70
C ASP A 163 39.05 -21.01 -25.38
N PHE A 164 37.75 -20.87 -25.09
CA PHE A 164 36.71 -21.64 -25.76
C PHE A 164 36.71 -21.38 -27.27
N CYS A 165 36.79 -20.12 -27.69
CA CYS A 165 36.84 -19.76 -29.09
C CYS A 165 38.11 -20.24 -29.79
N GLU A 166 39.26 -20.22 -29.12
CA GLU A 166 40.51 -20.79 -29.62
C GLU A 166 40.35 -22.28 -29.91
N MET A 167 39.81 -23.04 -28.94
CA MET A 167 39.62 -24.48 -29.06
C MET A 167 38.59 -24.89 -30.13
N GLU A 168 37.45 -24.22 -30.18
CA GLU A 168 36.33 -24.61 -31.04
C GLU A 168 36.44 -24.06 -32.47
N PHE A 169 37.02 -22.87 -32.65
CA PHE A 169 37.11 -22.20 -33.95
C PHE A 169 38.53 -22.18 -34.54
N GLY A 170 39.54 -22.65 -33.80
CA GLY A 170 40.92 -22.75 -34.28
C GLY A 170 41.54 -21.38 -34.57
N LEU A 171 41.26 -20.39 -33.72
CA LEU A 171 41.69 -19.00 -33.90
C LEU A 171 43.20 -18.83 -33.77
N ASP A 172 43.76 -17.87 -34.50
CA ASP A 172 45.16 -17.48 -34.38
C ASP A 172 45.39 -16.66 -33.08
N PRO A 173 46.59 -16.66 -32.45
CA PRO A 173 46.81 -15.95 -31.19
C PRO A 173 46.48 -14.45 -31.25
N ALA A 174 46.67 -13.82 -32.41
CA ALA A 174 46.30 -12.41 -32.61
C ALA A 174 44.78 -12.17 -32.63
N GLU A 175 43.98 -13.20 -32.93
CA GLU A 175 42.52 -13.16 -32.89
C GLU A 175 42.00 -13.46 -31.48
N VAL A 176 42.62 -14.40 -30.78
CA VAL A 176 42.35 -14.69 -29.36
C VAL A 176 42.58 -13.44 -28.49
N GLU A 177 43.68 -12.71 -28.71
CA GLU A 177 43.97 -11.47 -27.97
C GLU A 177 42.87 -10.40 -28.17
N LYS A 178 42.31 -10.29 -29.37
CA LYS A 178 41.21 -9.35 -29.67
C LYS A 178 39.93 -9.73 -28.91
N ILE A 179 39.62 -11.03 -28.84
CA ILE A 179 38.45 -11.53 -28.10
C ILE A 179 38.65 -11.34 -26.61
N GLN A 180 39.83 -11.67 -26.07
CA GLN A 180 40.15 -11.48 -24.67
C GLN A 180 40.03 -10.01 -24.25
N ARG A 181 40.61 -9.10 -25.04
CA ARG A 181 40.50 -7.65 -24.82
C ARG A 181 39.04 -7.19 -24.82
N ARG A 182 38.22 -7.71 -25.73
CA ARG A 182 36.80 -7.37 -25.80
C ARG A 182 36.01 -7.92 -24.62
N ALA A 183 36.30 -9.14 -24.17
CA ALA A 183 35.67 -9.75 -23.00
C ALA A 183 36.00 -8.97 -21.72
N ASP A 184 37.27 -8.58 -21.54
CA ASP A 184 37.72 -7.75 -20.42
C ASP A 184 37.05 -6.36 -20.44
N GLU A 185 36.94 -5.74 -21.61
CA GLU A 185 36.26 -4.46 -21.77
C GLU A 185 34.78 -4.56 -21.36
N VAL A 186 34.08 -5.64 -21.71
CA VAL A 186 32.68 -5.86 -21.31
C VAL A 186 32.54 -5.98 -19.80
N LEU A 187 33.46 -6.67 -19.12
CA LEU A 187 33.44 -6.78 -17.65
C LEU A 187 33.67 -5.40 -16.99
N ILE A 188 34.63 -4.63 -17.50
CA ILE A 188 34.93 -3.28 -16.99
C ILE A 188 33.73 -2.34 -17.20
N GLN A 189 33.17 -2.30 -18.41
CA GLN A 189 32.00 -1.47 -18.75
C GLN A 189 30.78 -1.84 -17.90
N SER A 190 30.55 -3.13 -17.67
CA SER A 190 29.44 -3.61 -16.83
C SER A 190 29.61 -3.12 -15.38
N ARG A 191 30.83 -3.22 -14.82
CA ARG A 191 31.13 -2.72 -13.48
C ARG A 191 30.89 -1.21 -13.34
N VAL A 192 31.34 -0.41 -14.31
CA VAL A 192 31.15 1.05 -14.31
C VAL A 192 29.66 1.40 -14.28
N LYS A 193 28.85 0.77 -15.14
CA LYS A 193 27.40 0.99 -15.19
C LYS A 193 26.69 0.58 -13.89
N PHE A 194 27.10 -0.53 -13.27
CA PHE A 194 26.55 -0.93 -11.97
C PHE A 194 26.89 0.09 -10.87
N GLN A 195 28.12 0.61 -10.87
CA GLN A 195 28.53 1.64 -9.92
C GLN A 195 27.75 2.95 -10.12
N GLU A 196 27.58 3.40 -11.36
CA GLU A 196 26.78 4.60 -11.69
C GLU A 196 25.32 4.47 -11.23
N LEU A 197 24.70 3.29 -11.38
CA LEU A 197 23.33 3.05 -10.90
C LEU A 197 23.23 3.08 -9.36
N ILE A 198 24.23 2.56 -8.66
CA ILE A 198 24.29 2.59 -7.20
C ILE A 198 24.47 4.02 -6.70
N ASP A 199 25.41 4.76 -7.29
CA ASP A 199 25.73 6.13 -6.87
C ASP A 199 24.62 7.12 -7.27
N GLY A 200 24.01 6.94 -8.45
CA GLY A 200 22.85 7.70 -8.91
C GLY A 200 21.61 7.48 -8.03
N ARG A 201 21.39 6.26 -7.51
CA ARG A 201 20.33 6.00 -6.52
C ARG A 201 20.64 6.61 -5.15
N ARG A 202 21.91 6.62 -4.72
CA ARG A 202 22.31 7.28 -3.46
C ARG A 202 22.07 8.79 -3.51
N ALA A 203 22.29 9.44 -4.65
CA ALA A 203 21.95 10.85 -4.82
C ALA A 203 20.44 11.13 -4.72
N GLY A 204 19.58 10.20 -5.18
CA GLY A 204 18.12 10.32 -5.09
C GLY A 204 17.53 10.05 -3.70
N VAL A 205 18.19 9.24 -2.86
CA VAL A 205 17.70 8.89 -1.51
C VAL A 205 18.03 9.95 -0.46
N VAL A 206 19.06 10.79 -0.68
CA VAL A 206 19.46 11.85 0.27
C VAL A 206 18.70 13.17 0.05
N GLY A 207 17.92 13.30 -1.03
CA GLY A 207 17.26 14.56 -1.42
C GLY A 207 15.96 14.97 -0.71
N ALA A 208 15.48 14.21 0.29
CA ALA A 208 14.15 14.47 0.90
C ALA A 208 14.14 14.69 2.42
N ILE A 209 15.29 14.88 3.08
CA ILE A 209 15.37 15.16 4.52
C ILE A 209 16.31 16.34 4.80
N VAL A 210 16.04 17.51 4.22
CA VAL A 210 16.49 18.79 4.78
C VAL A 210 15.41 19.84 4.50
N GLY A 211 14.42 19.91 5.39
CA GLY A 211 13.45 21.00 5.47
C GLY A 211 13.87 21.97 6.57
N ASP A 212 14.63 22.99 6.17
CA ASP A 212 14.58 24.37 6.65
C ASP A 212 14.40 24.60 8.16
N GLN A 213 15.51 24.55 8.91
CA GLN A 213 15.65 25.31 10.16
C GLN A 213 16.65 26.44 9.93
N GLY A 214 16.13 27.66 9.81
CA GLY A 214 16.95 28.86 9.83
C GLY A 214 16.15 30.13 9.57
N GLU A 215 16.18 31.03 10.56
CA GLU A 215 15.87 32.47 10.47
C GLU A 215 14.44 32.89 10.84
N MET A 216 14.26 33.32 12.09
CA MET A 216 13.96 34.73 12.35
C MET A 216 14.56 35.15 13.69
N GLY A 217 15.55 36.03 13.58
CA GLY A 217 15.94 36.91 14.68
C GLY A 217 14.95 38.07 14.82
N VAL A 218 15.01 38.63 16.03
CA VAL A 218 14.32 39.82 16.58
C VAL A 218 12.91 39.57 17.10
#